data_AF-A0A8J5QFU9-F1
#
_entry.id   AF-A0A8J5QFU9-F1
#
_cell.length_a   1.000
_cell.length_b   1.000
_cell.length_c   1.000
_cell.angle_alpha   90.00
_cell.angle_beta   90.00
_cell.angle_gamma   90.00
#
_symmetry.space_group_name_H-M   'P 1'
#
loop_
_entity.id
_entity.type
_entity.pdbx_description
1 polymer ?
#
loop_
_entity_poly.entity_id
_entity_poly.type
_entity_poly.pdbx_seq_one_letter_code
_entity_poly.pdbx_strand_id
1 'polypeptide(L)'
;MTAINEKQQSQQDAQTGEFDSNEFNHLLEITQSILNPNGEHPEIGEFVTTCFHYIAQALAKMQSSTDKQATAKEIADDLTQRFNDWVKSREEKLKQEQEMKEKSVQEPTETGFK
;
A
#
# COMPACT_ATOMS: atom_id res chain seq x y z
N MET A 1 9.34 22.99 46.54
CA MET A 1 9.50 23.28 45.11
C MET A 1 10.29 22.14 44.49
N THR A 2 9.63 21.16 43.89
CA THR A 2 10.33 20.10 43.15
C THR A 2 9.45 19.69 41.98
N ALA A 3 9.67 20.29 40.81
CA ALA A 3 8.94 19.98 39.59
C ALA A 3 9.89 20.14 38.39
N ILE A 4 10.97 19.35 38.35
CA ILE A 4 11.82 19.22 37.16
C ILE A 4 12.42 17.81 37.17
N ASN A 5 11.66 16.77 36.81
CA ASN A 5 12.31 15.52 36.37
C ASN A 5 11.50 14.56 35.49
N GLU A 6 10.35 14.97 34.92
CA GLU A 6 9.55 14.08 34.07
C GLU A 6 9.83 14.25 32.56
N LYS A 7 10.66 15.23 32.15
CA LYS A 7 10.93 15.51 30.73
C LYS A 7 12.19 14.86 30.14
N GLN A 8 12.96 14.10 30.92
CA GLN A 8 14.19 13.45 30.42
C GLN A 8 14.05 11.94 30.17
N GLN A 9 12.91 11.33 30.48
CA GLN A 9 12.75 9.87 30.37
C GLN A 9 12.19 9.39 29.02
N SER A 10 11.72 10.28 28.14
CA SER A 10 11.09 9.90 26.85
C SER A 10 12.07 9.81 25.67
N GLN A 11 13.38 10.00 25.88
CA GLN A 11 14.38 9.96 24.80
C GLN A 11 15.21 8.66 24.72
N GLN A 12 14.96 7.68 25.61
CA GLN A 12 15.80 6.47 25.70
C GLN A 12 15.20 5.17 25.16
N ASP A 13 13.99 5.16 24.61
CA ASP A 13 13.39 3.97 23.97
C ASP A 13 13.48 3.97 22.43
N ALA A 14 14.25 4.87 21.83
CA ALA A 14 14.65 4.75 20.42
C ALA A 14 15.88 3.85 20.30
N GLN A 15 15.76 2.59 20.77
CA GLN A 15 16.67 1.55 20.31
C GLN A 15 16.48 1.43 18.81
N THR A 16 17.50 1.91 18.09
CA THR A 16 17.71 1.78 16.66
C THR A 16 17.62 0.32 16.25
N GLY A 17 16.41 -0.14 15.93
CA GLY A 17 16.21 -1.28 15.05
C GLY A 17 16.71 -0.86 13.67
N GLU A 18 17.98 -1.15 13.40
CA GLU A 18 18.55 -0.97 12.08
C GLU A 18 17.73 -1.79 11.10
N PHE A 19 17.29 -1.18 10.00
CA PHE A 19 16.55 -1.87 8.95
C PHE A 19 17.44 -2.97 8.36
N ASP A 20 17.16 -4.22 8.71
CA ASP A 20 17.86 -5.37 8.12
C ASP A 20 17.25 -5.67 6.74
N SER A 21 18.02 -5.36 5.70
CA SER A 21 17.63 -5.65 4.32
C SER A 21 17.46 -7.14 4.06
N ASN A 22 18.17 -8.01 4.80
CA ASN A 22 18.04 -9.46 4.65
C ASN A 22 16.71 -9.96 5.21
N GLU A 23 16.31 -9.50 6.40
CA GLU A 23 15.00 -9.83 6.97
C GLU A 23 13.86 -9.32 6.07
N PHE A 24 14.03 -8.11 5.51
CA PHE A 24 13.05 -7.54 4.60
C PHE A 24 12.90 -8.34 3.30
N ASN A 25 14.02 -8.78 2.71
CA ASN A 25 14.01 -9.64 1.52
C ASN A 25 13.42 -11.02 1.83
N HIS A 26 13.72 -11.60 3.00
CA HIS A 26 13.14 -12.87 3.40
C HIS A 26 11.61 -12.78 3.55
N LEU A 27 11.10 -11.68 4.12
CA LEU A 27 9.67 -11.43 4.23
C LEU A 27 9.01 -11.27 2.85
N LEU A 28 9.69 -10.63 1.90
CA LEU A 28 9.23 -10.54 0.51
C LEU A 28 9.09 -11.93 -0.12
N GLU A 29 10.12 -12.78 0.00
CA GLU A 29 10.11 -14.15 -0.52
C GLU A 29 8.98 -15.00 0.08
N ILE A 30 8.81 -14.95 1.41
CA ILE A 30 7.71 -15.65 2.09
C ILE A 30 6.36 -15.16 1.57
N THR A 31 6.18 -13.84 1.45
CA THR A 31 4.92 -13.24 1.01
C THR A 31 4.59 -13.65 -0.43
N GLN A 32 5.59 -13.63 -1.32
CA GLN A 32 5.44 -14.10 -2.69
C GLN A 32 5.10 -15.59 -2.74
N SER A 33 5.76 -16.43 -1.93
CA SER A 33 5.48 -17.87 -1.87
C SER A 33 4.09 -18.18 -1.32
N ILE A 34 3.56 -17.40 -0.39
CA ILE A 34 2.22 -17.59 0.16
C ILE A 34 1.14 -17.14 -0.84
N LEU A 35 1.32 -15.97 -1.46
CA LEU A 35 0.29 -15.36 -2.31
C LEU A 35 0.35 -15.85 -3.76
N ASN A 36 1.51 -16.33 -4.22
CA ASN A 36 1.74 -16.84 -5.58
C ASN A 36 2.67 -18.07 -5.56
N PRO A 37 2.27 -19.18 -4.91
CA PRO A 37 3.14 -20.33 -4.63
C PRO A 37 3.77 -20.98 -5.88
N ASN A 38 3.04 -20.98 -6.99
CA ASN A 38 3.46 -21.62 -8.24
C ASN A 38 3.91 -20.61 -9.31
N GLY A 39 3.90 -19.31 -9.02
CA GLY A 39 4.21 -18.28 -10.02
C GLY A 39 3.12 -18.09 -11.09
N GLU A 40 1.95 -18.71 -10.93
CA GLU A 40 0.86 -18.72 -11.93
C GLU A 40 0.18 -17.35 -12.09
N HIS A 41 0.31 -16.48 -11.08
CA HIS A 41 -0.29 -15.15 -11.05
C HIS A 41 0.81 -14.06 -11.05
N PRO A 42 1.42 -13.75 -12.20
CA PRO A 42 2.48 -12.74 -12.29
C PRO A 42 2.06 -11.37 -11.76
N GLU A 43 0.79 -11.01 -11.92
CA GLU A 43 0.17 -9.79 -11.39
C GLU A 43 0.27 -9.68 -9.86
N ILE A 44 0.14 -10.80 -9.15
CA ILE A 44 0.28 -10.85 -7.69
C ILE A 44 1.76 -10.65 -7.30
N GLY A 45 2.68 -11.28 -8.03
CA GLY A 45 4.12 -11.12 -7.79
C GLY A 45 4.59 -9.68 -7.98
N GLU A 46 4.14 -9.02 -9.04
CA GLU A 46 4.44 -7.61 -9.32
C GLU A 46 3.84 -6.68 -8.26
N PHE A 47 2.59 -6.93 -7.86
CA PHE A 47 1.92 -6.17 -6.80
C PHE A 47 2.69 -6.25 -5.48
N VAL A 48 3.03 -7.45 -5.02
CA VAL A 48 3.79 -7.67 -3.78
C VAL A 48 5.14 -6.97 -3.85
N THR A 49 5.87 -7.12 -4.97
CA THR A 49 7.17 -6.48 -5.17
C THR A 49 7.06 -4.95 -5.07
N THR A 50 6.03 -4.37 -5.68
CA THR A 50 5.77 -2.93 -5.64
C THR A 50 5.50 -2.44 -4.21
N CYS A 51 4.70 -3.18 -3.44
CA CYS A 51 4.42 -2.85 -2.04
C CYS A 51 5.70 -2.85 -1.19
N PHE A 52 6.54 -3.89 -1.32
CA PHE A 52 7.79 -3.97 -0.57
C PHE A 52 8.79 -2.89 -1.00
N HIS A 53 8.87 -2.58 -2.29
CA HIS A 53 9.71 -1.48 -2.75
C HIS A 53 9.31 -0.14 -2.12
N TYR A 54 8.00 0.13 -2.02
CA TYR A 54 7.50 1.32 -1.35
C TYR A 54 7.88 1.36 0.14
N ILE A 55 7.68 0.26 0.86
CA ILE A 55 8.01 0.17 2.29
C ILE A 55 9.51 0.41 2.50
N ALA A 56 10.38 -0.19 1.68
CA ALA A 56 11.81 0.02 1.75
C ALA A 56 12.19 1.50 1.55
N GLN A 57 11.57 2.18 0.58
CA GLN A 57 11.80 3.62 0.37
C GLN A 57 11.34 4.47 1.56
N ALA A 58 10.16 4.18 2.12
CA ALA A 58 9.61 4.89 3.27
C ALA A 58 10.52 4.72 4.51
N LEU A 59 11.02 3.50 4.74
CA LEU A 59 11.96 3.21 5.82
C LEU A 59 13.31 3.92 5.60
N ALA A 60 13.86 3.89 4.39
CA ALA A 60 15.10 4.59 4.06
C ALA A 60 14.97 6.12 4.27
N LYS A 61 13.85 6.71 3.86
CA LYS A 61 13.53 8.13 4.14
C LYS A 61 13.47 8.39 5.65
N MET A 62 12.77 7.54 6.39
CA MET A 62 12.66 7.65 7.85
C MET A 62 14.01 7.53 8.53
N GLN A 63 14.90 6.64 8.09
CA GLN A 63 16.23 6.47 8.68
C GLN A 63 17.15 7.65 8.41
N SER A 64 17.17 8.15 7.17
CA SER A 64 18.05 9.24 6.74
C SER A 64 17.57 10.64 7.14
N SER A 65 16.28 10.81 7.47
CA SER A 65 15.73 12.12 7.80
C SER A 65 16.22 12.69 9.13
N THR A 66 16.51 13.99 9.16
CA THR A 66 16.80 14.75 10.38
C THR A 66 15.53 15.19 11.11
N ASP A 67 14.41 15.35 10.41
CA ASP A 67 13.09 15.67 10.95
C ASP A 67 12.12 14.49 10.72
N LYS A 68 12.13 13.56 11.67
CA LYS A 68 11.31 12.35 11.61
C LYS A 68 9.80 12.65 11.58
N GLN A 69 9.36 13.75 12.19
CA GLN A 69 7.93 14.09 12.26
C GLN A 69 7.44 14.62 10.92
N ALA A 70 8.19 15.52 10.30
CA ALA A 70 7.89 15.99 8.94
C ALA A 70 7.90 14.84 7.93
N THR A 71 8.89 13.94 8.00
CA THR A 71 8.97 12.78 7.11
C THR A 71 7.85 11.77 7.35
N ALA A 72 7.48 11.49 8.60
CA ALA A 72 6.34 10.64 8.91
C ALA A 72 5.03 11.23 8.35
N LYS A 73 4.86 12.56 8.46
CA LYS A 73 3.73 13.26 7.86
C LYS A 73 3.72 13.13 6.33
N GLU A 74 4.86 13.33 5.67
CA GLU A 74 4.98 13.16 4.21
C GLU A 74 4.56 11.75 3.77
N ILE A 75 5.06 10.71 4.46
CA ILE A 75 4.70 9.31 4.17
C ILE A 75 3.20 9.06 4.39
N ALA A 76 2.63 9.58 5.47
CA ALA A 76 1.21 9.43 5.78
C ALA A 76 0.32 10.15 4.74
N ASP A 77 0.72 11.34 4.30
CA ASP A 77 0.01 12.10 3.28
C ASP A 77 0.05 11.36 1.92
N ASP A 78 1.21 10.79 1.54
CA ASP A 78 1.35 9.96 0.32
C ASP A 78 0.48 8.68 0.37
N LEU A 79 0.48 7.96 1.51
CA LEU A 79 -0.40 6.80 1.70
C LEU A 79 -1.89 7.17 1.61
N THR A 80 -2.26 8.30 2.22
CA THR A 80 -3.63 8.81 2.17
C THR A 80 -4.05 9.13 0.74
N GLN A 81 -3.16 9.76 -0.04
CA GLN A 81 -3.43 10.04 -1.45
C GLN A 81 -3.61 8.76 -2.26
N ARG A 82 -2.70 7.78 -2.13
CA ARG A 82 -2.79 6.48 -2.83
C ARG A 82 -4.10 5.76 -2.53
N PHE A 83 -4.53 5.77 -1.26
CA PHE A 83 -5.80 5.18 -0.87
C PHE A 83 -6.98 5.91 -1.53
N ASN A 84 -7.00 7.24 -1.49
CA ASN A 84 -8.06 8.03 -2.10
C ASN A 84 -8.13 7.81 -3.62
N ASP A 85 -7.00 7.70 -4.30
CA ASP A 85 -6.94 7.43 -5.73
C ASP A 85 -7.44 6.01 -6.06
N TRP A 86 -7.12 5.03 -5.22
CA TRP A 86 -7.67 3.69 -5.34
C TRP A 86 -9.20 3.66 -5.15
N VAL A 87 -9.73 4.36 -4.14
CA VAL A 87 -11.18 4.46 -3.90
C VAL A 87 -11.87 5.06 -5.12
N LYS A 88 -11.37 6.18 -5.66
CA LYS A 88 -11.92 6.81 -6.87
C LYS A 88 -11.91 5.86 -8.06
N SER A 89 -10.77 5.22 -8.33
CA SER A 89 -10.66 4.26 -9.44
C SER A 89 -11.63 3.10 -9.30
N ARG A 90 -11.86 2.61 -8.07
CA ARG A 90 -12.83 1.56 -7.81
C ARG A 90 -14.26 2.02 -8.07
N GLU A 91 -14.64 3.19 -7.59
CA GLU A 91 -15.97 3.75 -7.83
C GLU A 91 -16.24 4.00 -9.32
N GLU A 92 -15.25 4.48 -10.06
CA GLU A 92 -15.32 4.65 -11.51
C GLU A 92 -15.52 3.32 -12.24
N LYS A 93 -14.77 2.27 -11.88
CA LYS A 93 -14.94 0.92 -12.46
C LYS A 93 -16.34 0.37 -12.19
N LEU A 94 -16.86 0.53 -10.97
CA LEU A 94 -18.21 0.07 -10.63
C LEU A 94 -19.29 0.79 -11.44
N LYS A 95 -19.15 2.10 -11.67
CA LYS A 95 -20.07 2.86 -12.53
C LYS A 95 -20.01 2.38 -13.97
N GLN A 96 -18.81 2.18 -14.52
CA GLN A 96 -18.63 1.66 -15.88
C GLN A 96 -19.24 0.26 -16.05
N GLU A 97 -19.09 -0.63 -15.06
CA GLU A 97 -19.71 -1.96 -15.07
C GLU A 97 -21.24 -1.90 -15.01
N GLN A 98 -21.81 -0.95 -14.27
CA GLN A 98 -23.26 -0.72 -14.20
C GLN A 98 -23.80 -0.19 -15.53
N GLU A 99 -23.15 0.81 -16.12
CA GLU A 99 -23.54 1.38 -17.42
C GLU A 99 -23.45 0.34 -18.55
N MET A 100 -22.42 -0.51 -18.55
CA MET A 100 -22.29 -1.62 -19.52
C MET A 100 -23.39 -2.67 -19.36
N LYS A 101 -23.78 -3.00 -18.12
CA LYS A 101 -24.90 -3.93 -17.87
C LYS A 101 -26.24 -3.36 -18.33
N GLU A 102 -26.52 -2.10 -18.03
CA GLU A 102 -27.76 -1.45 -18.47
C GLU A 102 -27.86 -1.35 -20.00
N LYS A 103 -26.73 -1.12 -20.69
CA LYS A 103 -26.69 -1.06 -22.16
C LYS A 103 -26.86 -2.42 -22.82
N SER A 104 -26.37 -3.50 -22.20
CA SER A 104 -26.51 -4.88 -22.70
C SER A 104 -27.94 -5.46 -22.58
N VAL A 105 -28.79 -4.89 -21.73
CA VAL A 105 -30.19 -5.33 -21.53
C VAL A 105 -31.15 -4.68 -22.53
N GLN A 106 -30.70 -3.66 -23.28
CA GLN A 106 -31.54 -2.90 -24.23
C GLN A 106 -31.33 -3.24 -25.71
N GLU A 107 -30.50 -4.23 -26.08
CA GLU A 107 -30.47 -4.73 -27.45
C GLU A 107 -31.57 -5.79 -27.66
N PRO A 108 -32.65 -5.50 -28.42
CA PRO A 108 -33.63 -6.51 -28.77
C PRO A 108 -32.99 -7.53 -29.71
N THR A 109 -33.01 -8.80 -29.32
CA THR A 109 -32.83 -9.94 -30.23
C THR A 109 -34.01 -10.01 -31.19
N GLU A 110 -34.01 -9.19 -32.24
CA GLU A 110 -34.80 -9.43 -33.45
C GLU A 110 -33.91 -10.04 -34.52
N THR A 111 -33.56 -11.31 -34.34
CA THR A 111 -33.21 -12.18 -35.47
C THR A 111 -34.07 -13.42 -35.43
N GLY A 112 -35.12 -13.40 -36.26
CA GLY A 112 -35.70 -14.60 -36.85
C GLY A 112 -36.96 -15.14 -36.18
N PHE A 113 -38.11 -14.87 -36.78
CA PHE A 113 -39.05 -15.95 -37.11
C PHE A 113 -39.62 -15.72 -38.52
N LYS A 114 -39.74 -16.84 -39.24
CA LYS A 114 -40.06 -16.99 -40.66
C LYS A 114 -41.42 -16.43 -41.07
#